data_AF-A0A947ZB32-F1
#
_entry.id   AF-A0A947ZB32-F1
#
_cell.length_a   1.000
_cell.length_b   1.000
_cell.length_c   1.000
_cell.angle_alpha   90.00
_cell.angle_beta   90.00
_cell.angle_gamma   90.00
#
_symmetry.space_group_name_H-M   'P 1'
#
loop_
_entity.id
_entity.type
_entity.pdbx_description
1 polymer ?
#
loop_
_entity_poly.entity_id
_entity_poly.type
_entity_poly.pdbx_seq_one_letter_code
_entity_poly.pdbx_strand_id
1 'polypeptide(L)'
;MIPLLWALRDRRGKSAFLLGWLTGIAAMMGGFPWITDLIVKFGKMPTLVAFPITVLYNSYQALLFGLFALMFTWFRDNTRLPKWLGGVLVIVVVEYFFPLIFPWYFAITQAFVPWAIQIAEFTGPIGVSALLLMGNGLLFQLLESGAAKRRPSVALLIPALILVAVIGWSVYRRAQVARESRDRFSIGIAMVQPNIGIPIERQRWFGVKQILSHQRMSQFAEELRDRKEIPRLDLIVWS
;
A
#
# COMPACT_ATOMS: atom_id res chain seq x y z
N MET A 1 6.46 7.38 9.33
CA MET A 1 5.63 7.73 10.51
C MET A 1 6.42 8.31 11.66
N ILE A 2 7.71 7.99 11.83
CA ILE A 2 8.55 8.50 12.93
C ILE A 2 8.51 10.04 13.10
N PRO A 3 8.66 10.88 12.06
CA PRO A 3 8.60 12.33 12.25
C PRO A 3 7.26 12.81 12.80
N LEU A 4 6.16 12.22 12.34
CA LEU A 4 4.82 12.51 12.86
C LEU A 4 4.69 12.09 14.33
N LEU A 5 5.08 10.85 14.68
CA LEU A 5 5.04 10.37 16.06
C LEU A 5 5.87 11.27 17.00
N TRP A 6 7.04 11.74 16.53
CA TRP A 6 7.89 12.66 17.26
C TRP A 6 7.25 14.03 17.49
N ALA A 7 6.65 14.60 16.44
CA ALA A 7 5.98 15.89 16.51
C ALA A 7 4.70 15.85 17.37
N LEU A 8 4.08 14.67 17.48
CA LEU A 8 2.89 14.46 18.32
C LEU A 8 3.19 14.36 19.83
N ARG A 9 4.45 14.20 20.25
CA ARG A 9 4.84 14.01 21.67
C ARG A 9 4.19 15.01 22.62
N ASP A 10 4.18 16.27 22.24
CA ASP A 10 3.68 17.39 23.06
C ASP A 10 2.35 17.96 22.53
N ARG A 11 1.66 17.21 21.66
CA ARG A 11 0.39 17.61 21.03
C ARG A 11 -0.74 16.66 21.41
N ARG A 12 -1.96 17.21 21.46
CA ARG A 12 -3.21 16.50 21.81
C ARG A 12 -4.40 17.11 21.06
N GLY A 13 -5.51 16.37 21.01
CA GLY A 13 -6.80 16.85 20.52
C GLY A 13 -6.72 17.45 19.11
N LYS A 14 -7.30 18.65 18.92
CA LYS A 14 -7.35 19.33 17.63
C LYS A 14 -5.98 19.61 17.01
N SER A 15 -4.97 19.93 17.84
CA SER A 15 -3.63 20.20 17.34
C SER A 15 -2.94 18.94 16.81
N ALA A 16 -3.13 17.81 17.49
CA ALA A 16 -2.65 16.50 17.02
C ALA A 16 -3.35 16.11 15.70
N PHE A 17 -4.67 16.24 15.66
CA PHE A 17 -5.46 15.98 14.45
C PHE A 17 -4.97 16.82 13.26
N LEU A 18 -4.84 18.14 13.44
CA LEU A 18 -4.43 19.04 12.36
C LEU A 18 -3.03 18.72 11.85
N LEU A 19 -2.09 18.42 12.74
CA LEU A 19 -0.73 18.02 12.36
C LEU A 19 -0.71 16.71 11.59
N GLY A 20 -1.48 15.71 12.04
CA GLY A 20 -1.66 14.45 11.33
C GLY A 20 -2.29 14.66 9.96
N TRP A 21 -3.35 15.46 9.87
CA TRP A 21 -4.04 15.76 8.63
C TRP A 21 -3.16 16.48 7.61
N LEU A 22 -2.40 17.50 8.03
CA LEU A 22 -1.44 18.20 7.17
C LEU A 22 -0.33 17.26 6.67
N THR A 23 0.15 16.36 7.55
CA THR A 23 1.10 15.30 7.16
C THR A 23 0.48 14.37 6.12
N GLY A 24 -0.80 14.02 6.31
CA GLY A 24 -1.58 13.24 5.36
C GLY A 24 -1.72 13.94 4.02
N ILE A 25 -2.04 15.25 4.00
CA ILE A 25 -2.16 16.02 2.75
C ILE A 25 -0.85 15.98 1.99
N ALA A 26 0.29 16.23 2.65
CA ALA A 26 1.60 16.15 2.00
C ALA A 26 1.86 14.74 1.41
N ALA A 27 1.53 13.68 2.16
CA ALA A 27 1.67 12.31 1.69
C ALA A 27 0.74 11.98 0.51
N MET A 28 -0.52 12.40 0.57
CA MET A 28 -1.52 12.15 -0.48
C MET A 28 -1.22 12.93 -1.75
N MET A 29 -0.80 14.19 -1.64
CA MET A 29 -0.39 15.00 -2.80
C MET A 29 0.84 14.41 -3.51
N GLY A 30 1.78 13.83 -2.76
CA GLY A 30 2.93 13.12 -3.34
C GLY A 30 2.59 11.74 -3.91
N GLY A 31 1.65 11.02 -3.32
CA GLY A 31 1.27 9.66 -3.72
C GLY A 31 0.21 9.59 -4.83
N PHE A 32 -0.64 10.61 -4.95
CA PHE A 32 -1.77 10.65 -5.89
C PHE A 32 -1.79 11.87 -6.83
N PRO A 33 -0.66 12.38 -7.35
CA PRO A 33 -0.69 13.49 -8.31
C PRO A 33 -1.43 13.13 -9.61
N TRP A 34 -1.42 11.84 -9.97
CA TRP A 34 -2.05 11.28 -11.17
C TRP A 34 -3.59 11.40 -11.19
N ILE A 35 -4.24 11.69 -10.05
CA ILE A 35 -5.70 11.88 -9.99
C ILE A 35 -6.13 13.09 -10.83
N THR A 36 -5.29 14.13 -10.91
CA THR A 36 -5.57 15.28 -11.77
C THR A 36 -5.67 14.85 -13.24
N ASP A 37 -4.71 14.07 -13.73
CA ASP A 37 -4.71 13.58 -15.11
C ASP A 37 -5.87 12.64 -15.40
N LEU A 38 -6.26 11.81 -14.41
CA LEU A 38 -7.45 10.97 -14.50
C LEU A 38 -8.70 11.82 -14.73
N ILE A 39 -8.90 12.87 -13.94
CA ILE A 39 -10.06 13.77 -14.05
C ILE A 39 -10.03 14.54 -15.36
N VAL A 40 -8.86 15.04 -15.79
CA VAL A 40 -8.74 15.75 -17.08
C VAL A 40 -9.10 14.81 -18.24
N LYS A 41 -8.51 13.62 -18.26
CA LYS A 41 -8.66 12.66 -19.36
C LYS A 41 -10.08 12.12 -19.45
N PHE A 42 -10.65 11.67 -18.33
CA PHE A 42 -11.93 10.96 -18.32
C PHE A 42 -13.12 11.83 -17.92
N GLY A 43 -12.90 12.84 -17.06
CA GLY A 43 -13.92 13.82 -16.68
C GLY A 43 -14.09 14.95 -17.68
N LYS A 44 -13.22 15.05 -18.69
CA LYS A 44 -13.22 16.14 -19.71
C LYS A 44 -13.18 17.54 -19.10
N MET A 45 -12.55 17.66 -17.94
CA MET A 45 -12.41 18.93 -17.22
C MET A 45 -11.06 19.58 -17.53
N PRO A 46 -10.98 20.91 -17.62
CA PRO A 46 -9.70 21.59 -17.69
C PRO A 46 -8.93 21.39 -16.38
N THR A 47 -7.60 21.41 -16.44
CA THR A 47 -6.72 21.22 -15.29
C THR A 47 -7.03 22.16 -14.13
N LEU A 48 -7.47 23.40 -14.43
CA LEU A 48 -7.85 24.39 -13.43
C LEU A 48 -9.02 23.93 -12.54
N VAL A 49 -9.91 23.08 -13.05
CA VAL A 49 -11.03 22.49 -12.29
C VAL A 49 -10.62 21.15 -11.68
N ALA A 50 -9.85 20.34 -12.40
CA ALA A 50 -9.40 19.02 -11.94
C ALA A 50 -8.46 19.10 -10.72
N PHE A 51 -7.62 20.13 -10.64
CA PHE A 51 -6.65 20.28 -9.55
C PHE A 51 -7.32 20.55 -8.20
N PRO A 52 -8.25 21.51 -8.03
CA PRO A 52 -9.02 21.68 -6.79
C PRO A 52 -9.76 20.40 -6.35
N ILE A 53 -10.34 19.65 -7.30
CA ILE A 53 -11.00 18.37 -7.00
C ILE A 53 -9.98 17.35 -6.47
N THR A 54 -8.79 17.31 -7.05
CA THR A 54 -7.69 16.45 -6.57
C THR A 54 -7.26 16.84 -5.15
N VAL A 55 -7.13 18.14 -4.87
CA VAL A 55 -6.81 18.63 -3.52
C VAL A 55 -7.89 18.24 -2.52
N LEU A 56 -9.17 18.35 -2.89
CA LEU A 56 -10.30 17.95 -2.06
C LEU A 56 -10.27 16.44 -1.77
N TYR A 57 -10.07 15.62 -2.81
CA TYR A 57 -9.91 14.18 -2.70
C TYR A 57 -8.75 13.79 -1.77
N ASN A 58 -7.57 14.39 -1.99
CA ASN A 58 -6.38 14.11 -1.17
C ASN A 58 -6.56 14.60 0.27
N SER A 59 -7.25 15.71 0.48
CA SER A 59 -7.58 16.23 1.82
C SER A 59 -8.55 15.31 2.56
N TYR A 60 -9.52 14.72 1.87
CA TYR A 60 -10.42 13.71 2.44
C TYR A 60 -9.64 12.45 2.84
N GLN A 61 -8.86 11.87 1.93
CA GLN A 61 -8.06 10.67 2.20
C GLN A 61 -7.05 10.91 3.33
N ALA A 62 -6.51 12.13 3.43
CA ALA A 62 -5.60 12.54 4.50
C ALA A 62 -6.24 12.56 5.90
N LEU A 63 -7.58 12.56 6.02
CA LEU A 63 -8.26 12.47 7.32
C LEU A 63 -7.87 11.19 8.06
N LEU A 64 -7.50 10.12 7.34
CA LEU A 64 -6.92 8.91 7.90
C LEU A 64 -5.74 9.22 8.84
N PHE A 65 -4.83 10.12 8.44
CA PHE A 65 -3.67 10.50 9.24
C PHE A 65 -4.06 11.41 10.41
N GLY A 66 -5.05 12.29 10.22
CA GLY A 66 -5.60 13.13 11.29
C GLY A 66 -6.26 12.29 12.37
N LEU A 67 -7.08 11.32 11.98
CA LEU A 67 -7.72 10.36 12.89
C LEU A 67 -6.68 9.49 13.60
N PHE A 68 -5.68 8.98 12.87
CA PHE A 68 -4.56 8.27 13.47
C PHE A 68 -3.89 9.11 14.55
N ALA A 69 -3.53 10.37 14.25
CA ALA A 69 -2.87 11.25 15.21
C ALA A 69 -3.73 11.56 16.44
N LEU A 70 -5.03 11.81 16.23
CA LEU A 70 -5.98 12.05 17.31
C LEU A 70 -6.12 10.84 18.22
N MET A 71 -6.38 9.66 17.65
CA MET A 71 -6.57 8.42 18.39
C MET A 71 -5.28 7.93 19.05
N PHE A 72 -4.13 8.09 18.40
CA PHE A 72 -2.83 7.74 18.96
C PHE A 72 -2.49 8.60 20.18
N THR A 73 -2.70 9.92 20.09
CA THR A 73 -2.46 10.81 21.24
C THR A 73 -3.45 10.54 22.37
N TRP A 74 -4.72 10.30 22.08
CA TRP A 74 -5.69 9.83 23.07
C TRP A 74 -5.25 8.52 23.74
N PHE A 75 -4.83 7.51 22.96
CA PHE A 75 -4.36 6.23 23.50
C PHE A 75 -3.15 6.42 24.41
N ARG A 76 -2.16 7.22 23.98
CA ARG A 76 -0.97 7.54 24.77
C ARG A 76 -1.31 8.17 26.12
N ASP A 77 -2.30 9.03 26.16
CA ASP A 77 -2.62 9.85 27.34
C ASP A 77 -3.57 9.14 28.31
N ASN A 78 -4.42 8.25 27.78
CA ASN A 78 -5.49 7.60 28.55
C ASN A 78 -5.17 6.14 28.90
N THR A 79 -4.07 5.56 28.38
CA THR A 79 -3.68 4.18 28.67
C THR A 79 -2.28 4.11 29.28
N ARG A 80 -2.01 3.04 30.04
CA ARG A 80 -0.66 2.71 30.55
C ARG A 80 0.11 1.78 29.61
N LEU A 81 -0.44 1.51 28.43
CA LEU A 81 0.14 0.57 27.47
C LEU A 81 1.29 1.23 26.70
N PRO A 82 2.26 0.43 26.20
CA PRO A 82 3.36 0.96 25.40
C PRO A 82 2.89 1.68 24.13
N LYS A 83 3.58 2.75 23.74
CA LYS A 83 3.19 3.58 22.58
C LYS A 83 3.24 2.81 21.26
N TRP A 84 4.13 1.81 21.14
CA TRP A 84 4.19 0.94 19.95
C TRP A 84 2.87 0.19 19.75
N LEU A 85 2.26 -0.29 20.84
CA LEU A 85 0.98 -0.99 20.78
C LEU A 85 -0.15 -0.05 20.42
N GLY A 86 -0.13 1.18 20.93
CA GLY A 86 -1.04 2.24 20.50
C GLY A 86 -0.98 2.52 19.00
N GLY A 87 0.23 2.62 18.45
CA GLY A 87 0.42 2.80 17.01
C GLY A 87 -0.17 1.64 16.19
N VAL A 88 0.04 0.40 16.65
CA VAL A 88 -0.50 -0.81 16.02
C VAL A 88 -2.03 -0.85 16.06
N LEU A 89 -2.64 -0.68 17.23
CA LEU A 89 -4.09 -0.78 17.38
C LEU A 89 -4.80 0.35 16.62
N VAL A 90 -4.27 1.56 16.70
CA VAL A 90 -4.87 2.71 16.03
C VAL A 90 -4.79 2.58 14.52
N ILE A 91 -3.66 2.16 13.93
CA ILE A 91 -3.60 2.01 12.47
C ILE A 91 -4.55 0.93 11.96
N VAL A 92 -4.68 -0.18 12.70
CA VAL A 92 -5.63 -1.26 12.34
C VAL A 92 -7.06 -0.74 12.34
N VAL A 93 -7.48 -0.06 13.41
CA VAL A 93 -8.84 0.49 13.51
C VAL A 93 -9.08 1.52 12.41
N VAL A 94 -8.15 2.45 12.23
CA VAL A 94 -8.32 3.52 11.25
C VAL A 94 -8.36 2.96 9.83
N GLU A 95 -7.42 2.10 9.41
CA GLU A 95 -7.43 1.52 8.05
C GLU A 95 -8.61 0.58 7.79
N TYR A 96 -9.13 -0.08 8.82
CA TYR A 96 -10.26 -1.01 8.66
C TYR A 96 -11.59 -0.27 8.50
N PHE A 97 -11.82 0.80 9.26
CA PHE A 97 -13.12 1.47 9.31
C PHE A 97 -13.19 2.75 8.47
N PHE A 98 -12.07 3.38 8.13
CA PHE A 98 -12.09 4.64 7.40
C PHE A 98 -12.53 4.41 5.94
N PRO A 99 -13.62 5.04 5.48
CA PRO A 99 -14.12 4.85 4.13
C PRO A 99 -13.20 5.54 3.11
N LEU A 100 -12.34 4.79 2.46
CA LEU A 100 -11.49 5.31 1.40
C LEU A 100 -12.25 5.32 0.07
N ILE A 101 -12.20 6.46 -0.65
CA ILE A 101 -12.80 6.57 -2.00
C ILE A 101 -12.08 5.61 -2.96
N PHE A 102 -10.76 5.59 -2.90
CA PHE A 102 -9.92 4.55 -3.52
C PHE A 102 -9.23 3.77 -2.40
N PRO A 103 -9.50 2.47 -2.23
CA PRO A 103 -8.86 1.66 -1.20
C PRO A 103 -7.33 1.64 -1.39
N TRP A 104 -6.62 2.14 -0.39
CA TRP A 104 -5.17 2.04 -0.28
C TRP A 104 -4.80 1.77 1.19
N TYR A 105 -3.72 1.04 1.40
CA TYR A 105 -3.22 0.70 2.73
C TYR A 105 -1.75 1.10 2.84
N PHE A 106 -1.27 1.46 4.03
CA PHE A 106 0.16 1.73 4.26
C PHE A 106 1.06 0.57 3.83
N ALA A 107 0.53 -0.65 3.88
CA ALA A 107 1.13 -1.86 3.34
C ALA A 107 1.71 -1.71 1.93
N ILE A 108 1.13 -0.86 1.07
CA ILE A 108 1.60 -0.68 -0.32
C ILE A 108 3.05 -0.21 -0.39
N THR A 109 3.51 0.52 0.63
CA THR A 109 4.92 0.94 0.74
C THR A 109 5.89 -0.24 0.85
N GLN A 110 5.37 -1.43 1.20
CA GLN A 110 6.13 -2.67 1.35
C GLN A 110 5.91 -3.65 0.20
N ALA A 111 5.17 -3.28 -0.85
CA ALA A 111 4.86 -4.18 -1.97
C ALA A 111 6.11 -4.86 -2.57
N PHE A 112 7.23 -4.15 -2.59
CA PHE A 112 8.52 -4.63 -3.10
C PHE A 112 9.53 -5.00 -2.00
N VAL A 113 9.06 -5.20 -0.77
CA VAL A 113 9.89 -5.63 0.37
C VAL A 113 9.38 -6.99 0.84
N PRO A 114 9.81 -8.10 0.20
CA PRO A 114 9.25 -9.43 0.44
C PRO A 114 9.24 -9.84 1.92
N TRP A 115 10.29 -9.46 2.66
CA TRP A 115 10.44 -9.82 4.08
C TRP A 115 9.40 -9.16 4.99
N ALA A 116 8.88 -7.99 4.59
CA ALA A 116 7.88 -7.23 5.33
C ALA A 116 6.45 -7.54 4.85
N ILE A 117 6.24 -7.71 3.54
CA ILE A 117 4.91 -7.95 2.95
C ILE A 117 4.41 -9.38 3.16
N GLN A 118 5.29 -10.37 3.35
CA GLN A 118 4.92 -11.80 3.41
C GLN A 118 3.83 -12.11 4.45
N ILE A 119 3.79 -11.39 5.58
CA ILE A 119 2.76 -11.57 6.61
C ILE A 119 1.34 -11.32 6.09
N ALA A 120 1.19 -10.61 4.97
CA ALA A 120 -0.09 -10.44 4.27
C ALA A 120 -0.76 -11.77 3.90
N GLU A 121 0.00 -12.88 3.79
CA GLU A 121 -0.57 -14.22 3.57
C GLU A 121 -1.55 -14.65 4.69
N PHE A 122 -1.38 -14.12 5.91
CA PHE A 122 -2.26 -14.42 7.04
C PHE A 122 -3.19 -13.28 7.40
N THR A 123 -2.69 -12.04 7.33
CA THR A 123 -3.38 -10.87 7.90
C THR A 123 -3.97 -9.94 6.85
N GLY A 124 -3.69 -10.19 5.57
CA GLY A 124 -3.89 -9.20 4.52
C GLY A 124 -3.05 -7.93 4.73
N PRO A 125 -3.32 -6.86 3.97
CA PRO A 125 -2.53 -5.64 3.98
C PRO A 125 -2.55 -4.91 5.33
N ILE A 126 -3.67 -4.93 6.06
CA ILE A 126 -3.78 -4.21 7.35
C ILE A 126 -2.77 -4.74 8.38
N GLY A 127 -2.48 -6.04 8.40
CA GLY A 127 -1.45 -6.56 9.30
C GLY A 127 -0.03 -6.16 8.91
N VAL A 128 0.23 -5.90 7.62
CA VAL A 128 1.51 -5.31 7.18
C VAL A 128 1.62 -3.86 7.65
N SER A 129 0.54 -3.08 7.53
CA SER A 129 0.48 -1.72 8.10
C SER A 129 0.71 -1.73 9.61
N ALA A 130 0.12 -2.69 10.32
CA ALA A 130 0.34 -2.89 11.75
C ALA A 130 1.81 -3.21 12.07
N LEU A 131 2.45 -4.12 11.32
CA LEU A 131 3.87 -4.45 11.47
C LEU A 131 4.77 -3.22 11.24
N LEU A 132 4.44 -2.41 10.23
CA LEU A 132 5.12 -1.15 9.97
C LEU A 132 5.01 -0.17 11.13
N LEU A 133 3.80 0.03 11.67
CA LEU A 133 3.61 0.92 12.82
C LEU A 133 4.24 0.36 14.10
N MET A 134 4.32 -0.96 14.25
CA MET A 134 5.08 -1.61 15.32
C MET A 134 6.57 -1.24 15.24
N GLY A 135 7.18 -1.38 14.05
CA GLY A 135 8.57 -0.99 13.82
C GLY A 135 8.82 0.51 14.00
N ASN A 136 7.95 1.36 13.45
CA ASN A 136 8.03 2.81 13.65
C ASN A 136 7.86 3.19 15.13
N GLY A 137 6.96 2.53 15.85
CA GLY A 137 6.69 2.76 17.27
C GLY A 137 7.80 2.27 18.20
N LEU A 138 8.46 1.16 17.86
CA LEU A 138 9.68 0.68 18.52
C LEU A 138 10.79 1.71 18.36
N LEU A 139 11.10 2.09 17.12
CA LEU A 139 12.18 3.05 16.84
C LEU A 139 11.88 4.42 17.46
N PHE A 140 10.64 4.89 17.38
CA PHE A 140 10.21 6.12 18.03
C PHE A 140 10.48 6.13 19.55
N GLN A 141 10.14 5.05 20.27
CA GLN A 141 10.39 4.97 21.72
C GLN A 141 11.87 4.80 22.07
N LEU A 142 12.66 4.13 21.22
CA LEU A 142 14.11 4.08 21.37
C LEU A 142 14.74 5.47 21.23
N LEU A 143 14.35 6.22 20.20
CA LEU A 143 14.79 7.60 19.97
C LEU A 143 14.38 8.53 21.13
N GLU A 144 13.16 8.36 21.65
CA GLU A 144 12.66 9.15 22.78
C GLU A 144 13.46 8.86 24.05
N SER A 145 13.77 7.59 24.32
CA SER A 145 14.62 7.18 25.45
C SER A 145 16.03 7.75 25.34
N GLY A 146 16.62 7.67 24.14
CA GLY A 146 17.95 8.23 23.86
C GLY A 146 18.00 9.75 24.03
N ALA A 147 17.03 10.48 23.49
CA ALA A 147 16.94 11.93 23.65
C ALA A 147 16.73 12.36 25.11
N ALA A 148 16.00 11.56 25.89
CA ALA A 148 15.83 11.77 27.33
C ALA A 148 17.03 11.32 28.17
N LYS A 149 18.08 10.74 27.55
CA LYS A 149 19.23 10.09 28.22
C LYS A 149 18.81 9.03 29.25
N ARG A 150 17.74 8.28 28.96
CA ARG A 150 17.19 7.21 29.81
C ARG A 150 17.38 5.85 29.15
N ARG A 151 17.43 4.80 29.97
CA ARG A 151 17.43 3.42 29.45
C ARG A 151 16.07 3.10 28.81
N PRO A 152 16.05 2.47 27.62
CA PRO A 152 14.80 2.04 27.01
C PRO A 152 14.08 1.00 27.87
N SER A 153 12.76 1.02 27.84
CA SER A 153 11.96 0.03 28.57
C SER A 153 12.19 -1.38 28.04
N VAL A 154 12.30 -2.36 28.94
CA VAL A 154 12.39 -3.80 28.61
C VAL A 154 11.17 -4.26 27.80
N ALA A 155 10.02 -3.59 27.93
CA ALA A 155 8.82 -3.87 27.13
C ALA A 155 9.03 -3.67 25.61
N LEU A 156 10.10 -2.97 25.20
CA LEU A 156 10.48 -2.83 23.79
C LEU A 156 11.08 -4.11 23.20
N LEU A 157 11.47 -5.09 24.03
CA LEU A 157 11.87 -6.42 23.54
C LEU A 157 10.72 -7.15 22.88
N ILE A 158 9.47 -6.93 23.31
CA ILE A 158 8.29 -7.59 22.73
C ILE A 158 8.14 -7.28 21.23
N PRO A 159 7.98 -6.02 20.80
CA PRO A 159 7.86 -5.71 19.37
C PRO A 159 9.14 -6.06 18.60
N ALA A 160 10.32 -5.97 19.21
CA ALA A 160 11.57 -6.39 18.58
C ALA A 160 11.59 -7.90 18.27
N LEU A 161 11.21 -8.74 19.25
CA LEU A 161 11.12 -10.19 19.06
C LEU A 161 10.04 -10.57 18.05
N ILE A 162 8.89 -9.89 18.06
CA ILE A 162 7.83 -10.09 17.05
C ILE A 162 8.38 -9.76 15.66
N LEU A 163 9.04 -8.61 15.48
CA LEU A 163 9.62 -8.23 14.19
C LEU A 163 10.67 -9.26 13.72
N VAL A 164 11.55 -9.72 14.60
CA VAL A 164 12.53 -10.77 14.29
C VAL A 164 11.84 -12.07 13.90
N ALA A 165 10.82 -12.50 14.63
CA ALA A 165 10.06 -13.71 14.33
C ALA A 165 9.34 -13.62 12.98
N VAL A 166 8.69 -12.49 12.68
CA VAL A 166 8.00 -12.27 11.40
C VAL A 166 8.99 -12.25 10.25
N ILE A 167 10.11 -11.51 10.38
CA ILE A 167 11.14 -11.49 9.34
C ILE A 167 11.75 -12.88 9.14
N GLY A 168 12.04 -13.60 10.23
CA GLY A 168 12.55 -14.97 10.20
C GLY A 168 11.59 -15.93 9.49
N TRP A 169 10.29 -15.84 9.80
CA TRP A 169 9.24 -16.57 9.08
C TRP A 169 9.25 -16.22 7.59
N SER A 170 9.30 -14.93 7.23
CA SER A 170 9.30 -14.50 5.84
C SER A 170 10.49 -15.04 5.05
N VAL A 171 11.67 -15.07 5.66
CA VAL A 171 12.89 -15.66 5.07
C VAL A 171 12.72 -17.16 4.85
N TYR A 172 12.26 -17.87 5.89
CA TYR A 172 12.00 -19.30 5.82
C TYR A 172 10.98 -19.65 4.74
N ARG A 173 9.83 -18.96 4.74
CA ARG A 173 8.71 -19.19 3.83
C ARG A 173 9.11 -18.96 2.38
N ARG A 174 9.87 -17.90 2.09
CA ARG A 174 10.42 -17.67 0.74
C ARG A 174 11.33 -18.80 0.28
N ALA A 175 12.23 -19.24 1.14
CA ALA A 175 13.15 -20.33 0.81
C ALA A 175 12.38 -21.66 0.60
N GLN A 176 11.34 -21.90 1.39
CA GLN A 176 10.45 -23.04 1.23
C GLN A 176 9.74 -23.00 -0.14
N VAL A 177 9.07 -21.89 -0.46
CA VAL A 177 8.36 -21.72 -1.74
C VAL A 177 9.33 -21.88 -2.92
N ALA A 178 10.52 -21.27 -2.85
CA ALA A 178 11.51 -21.39 -3.92
C ALA A 178 11.98 -22.83 -4.15
N ARG A 179 12.06 -23.68 -3.10
CA ARG A 179 12.36 -25.11 -3.24
C ARG A 179 11.19 -25.85 -3.87
N GLU A 180 9.97 -25.64 -3.34
CA GLU A 180 8.76 -26.28 -3.85
C GLU A 180 8.41 -25.90 -5.29
N SER A 181 8.86 -24.74 -5.77
CA SER A 181 8.64 -24.29 -7.15
C SER A 181 9.58 -24.94 -8.17
N ARG A 182 10.73 -25.50 -7.76
CA ARG A 182 11.71 -26.09 -8.71
C ARG A 182 11.21 -27.37 -9.36
N ASP A 183 10.50 -28.18 -8.60
CA ASP A 183 10.06 -29.51 -9.04
C ASP A 183 8.61 -29.51 -9.56
N ARG A 184 8.00 -28.32 -9.69
CA ARG A 184 6.64 -28.18 -10.23
C ARG A 184 6.66 -28.09 -11.74
N PHE A 185 5.64 -28.68 -12.35
CA PHE A 185 5.34 -28.50 -13.76
C PHE A 185 5.15 -27.02 -14.10
N SER A 186 5.91 -26.53 -15.08
CA SER A 186 5.80 -25.17 -15.63
C SER A 186 4.89 -25.15 -16.86
N ILE A 187 4.05 -24.11 -16.97
CA ILE A 187 3.26 -23.83 -18.18
C ILE A 187 3.74 -22.54 -18.86
N GLY A 188 3.69 -22.52 -20.19
CA GLY A 188 3.90 -21.32 -21.00
C GLY A 188 2.62 -20.50 -21.07
N ILE A 189 2.67 -19.25 -20.62
CA ILE A 189 1.52 -18.34 -20.62
C ILE A 189 1.84 -17.13 -21.50
N ALA A 190 0.96 -16.81 -22.45
CA ALA A 190 0.98 -15.55 -23.19
C ALA A 190 -0.09 -14.59 -22.64
N MET A 191 0.34 -13.39 -22.24
CA MET A 191 -0.56 -12.31 -21.83
C MET A 191 -0.75 -11.34 -23.00
N VAL A 192 -1.96 -11.29 -23.54
CA VAL A 192 -2.33 -10.45 -24.69
C VAL A 192 -2.82 -9.10 -24.18
N GLN A 193 -2.03 -8.05 -24.42
CA GLN A 193 -2.33 -6.68 -24.01
C GLN A 193 -2.41 -5.76 -25.23
N PRO A 194 -3.57 -5.62 -25.86
CA PRO A 194 -3.71 -4.85 -27.11
C PRO A 194 -3.65 -3.34 -26.92
N ASN A 195 -3.43 -2.87 -25.69
CA ASN A 195 -3.27 -1.45 -25.34
C ASN A 195 -4.40 -0.57 -25.89
N ILE A 196 -5.64 -1.04 -25.73
CA ILE A 196 -6.82 -0.35 -26.25
C ILE A 196 -7.28 0.66 -25.21
N GLY A 197 -7.27 1.94 -25.58
CA GLY A 197 -7.78 3.01 -24.72
C GLY A 197 -9.28 2.90 -24.48
N ILE A 198 -9.74 3.40 -23.33
CA ILE A 198 -11.17 3.52 -23.02
C ILE A 198 -11.75 4.65 -23.89
N PRO A 199 -12.67 4.36 -24.82
CA PRO A 199 -13.26 5.36 -25.68
C PRO A 199 -14.26 6.15 -24.86
N ILE A 200 -14.12 7.48 -24.87
CA ILE A 200 -15.01 8.38 -24.12
C ILE A 200 -16.31 8.61 -24.91
N GLU A 201 -16.25 8.47 -26.24
CA GLU A 201 -17.40 8.56 -27.13
C GLU A 201 -17.81 7.18 -27.63
N ARG A 202 -19.11 7.00 -27.85
CA ARG A 202 -19.67 5.73 -28.29
C ARG A 202 -19.28 5.46 -29.74
N GLN A 203 -18.22 4.69 -29.95
CA GLN A 203 -17.78 4.29 -31.28
C GLN A 203 -18.57 3.07 -31.77
N ARG A 204 -19.29 3.24 -32.88
CA ARG A 204 -19.89 2.13 -33.64
C ARG A 204 -18.71 1.21 -34.03
N TRP A 205 -18.76 -0.06 -33.62
CA TRP A 205 -17.72 -1.10 -33.84
C TRP A 205 -16.52 -1.15 -32.88
N PHE A 206 -16.54 -0.44 -31.75
CA PHE A 206 -15.44 -0.53 -30.77
C PHE A 206 -15.15 -1.97 -30.33
N GLY A 207 -16.18 -2.74 -29.95
CA GLY A 207 -16.02 -4.13 -29.52
C GLY A 207 -15.45 -5.04 -30.61
N VAL A 208 -15.82 -4.83 -31.87
CA VAL A 208 -15.26 -5.61 -32.99
C VAL A 208 -13.76 -5.34 -33.15
N LYS A 209 -13.34 -4.07 -33.09
CA LYS A 209 -11.92 -3.72 -33.12
C LYS A 209 -11.16 -4.33 -31.95
N GLN A 210 -11.76 -4.36 -30.75
CA GLN A 210 -11.15 -5.02 -29.59
C GLN A 210 -10.94 -6.50 -29.81
N ILE A 211 -11.96 -7.22 -30.28
CA ILE A 211 -11.86 -8.66 -30.55
C ILE A 211 -10.80 -8.94 -31.61
N LEU A 212 -10.79 -8.17 -32.71
CA LEU A 212 -9.81 -8.36 -33.79
C LEU A 212 -8.37 -8.12 -33.32
N SER A 213 -8.13 -7.10 -32.49
CA SER A 213 -6.79 -6.87 -31.93
C SER A 213 -6.34 -8.03 -31.03
N HIS A 214 -7.23 -8.55 -30.18
CA HIS A 214 -6.93 -9.71 -29.35
C HIS A 214 -6.67 -10.98 -30.16
N GLN A 215 -7.48 -11.24 -31.19
CA GLN A 215 -7.30 -12.38 -32.10
C GLN A 215 -5.95 -12.30 -32.82
N ARG A 216 -5.59 -11.14 -33.38
CA ARG A 216 -4.30 -10.94 -34.06
C ARG A 216 -3.11 -11.20 -33.13
N MET A 217 -3.16 -10.68 -31.90
CA MET A 217 -2.08 -10.89 -30.94
C MET A 217 -2.02 -12.34 -30.43
N SER A 218 -3.16 -13.02 -30.34
CA SER A 218 -3.20 -14.45 -29.99
C SER A 218 -2.59 -15.30 -31.10
N GLN A 219 -2.96 -15.05 -32.36
CA GLN A 219 -2.36 -15.69 -33.53
C GLN A 219 -0.86 -15.43 -33.59
N PHE A 220 -0.42 -14.20 -33.31
CA PHE A 220 1.00 -13.89 -33.24
C PHE A 220 1.73 -14.72 -32.17
N ALA A 221 1.14 -14.93 -30.99
CA ALA A 221 1.73 -15.79 -29.96
C ALA A 221 1.81 -17.26 -30.41
N GLU A 222 0.81 -17.77 -31.12
CA GLU A 222 0.83 -19.11 -31.72
C GLU A 222 1.90 -19.22 -32.81
N GLU A 223 2.04 -18.21 -33.67
CA GLU A 223 3.09 -18.16 -34.69
C GLU A 223 4.49 -18.19 -34.07
N LEU A 224 4.72 -17.45 -32.98
CA LEU A 224 5.99 -17.48 -32.25
C LEU A 224 6.30 -18.88 -31.71
N ARG A 225 5.29 -19.61 -31.23
CA ARG A 225 5.45 -21.01 -30.82
C ARG A 225 5.81 -21.89 -32.01
N ASP A 226 5.08 -21.77 -33.12
CA ASP A 226 5.26 -22.61 -34.29
C ASP A 226 6.63 -22.38 -34.96
N ARG A 227 7.13 -21.14 -34.92
CA ARG A 227 8.49 -20.76 -35.35
C ARG A 227 9.59 -21.13 -34.35
N LYS A 228 9.22 -21.68 -33.18
CA LYS A 228 10.13 -22.02 -32.06
C LYS A 228 10.90 -20.81 -31.50
N GLU A 229 10.33 -19.61 -31.63
CA GLU A 229 10.87 -18.37 -31.03
C GLU A 229 10.53 -18.29 -29.53
N ILE A 230 9.47 -18.97 -29.10
CA ILE A 230 9.15 -19.19 -27.67
C ILE A 230 9.16 -20.69 -27.36
N PRO A 231 9.60 -21.08 -26.15
CA PRO A 231 9.81 -22.50 -25.83
C PRO A 231 8.49 -23.27 -25.68
N ARG A 232 7.40 -22.61 -25.26
CA ARG A 232 6.13 -23.25 -24.95
C ARG A 232 4.97 -22.24 -24.90
N LEU A 233 3.78 -22.67 -25.30
CA LEU A 233 2.53 -21.92 -25.12
C LEU A 233 1.40 -22.91 -24.81
N ASP A 234 0.92 -22.89 -23.56
CA ASP A 234 -0.18 -23.74 -23.07
C ASP A 234 -1.45 -22.93 -22.75
N LEU A 235 -1.30 -21.64 -22.46
CA LEU A 235 -2.41 -20.76 -22.07
C LEU A 235 -2.25 -19.36 -22.68
N ILE A 236 -3.33 -18.83 -23.23
CA ILE A 236 -3.45 -17.43 -23.65
C ILE A 236 -4.44 -16.72 -22.74
N VAL A 237 -4.05 -15.55 -22.22
CA VAL A 237 -4.87 -14.70 -21.36
C VAL A 237 -5.06 -13.34 -22.01
N TRP A 238 -6.31 -12.90 -22.19
CA TRP A 238 -6.66 -11.58 -22.70
C TRP A 238 -6.84 -10.59 -21.53
N SER A 239 -6.31 -9.37 -21.66
CA SER A 239 -6.45 -8.28 -20.68
C SER A 239 -7.42 -7.18 -21.14
#